data_AF-A0A7Y2C0Q6-F1
#
_entry.id   AF-A0A7Y2C0Q6-F1
#
_cell.length_a   1.000
_cell.length_b   1.000
_cell.length_c   1.000
_cell.angle_alpha   90.00
_cell.angle_beta   90.00
_cell.angle_gamma   90.00
#
_symmetry.space_group_name_H-M   'P 1'
#
loop_
_entity.id
_entity.type
_entity.pdbx_description
1 polymer ?
#
loop_
_entity_poly.entity_id
_entity_poly.type
_entity_poly.pdbx_seq_one_letter_code
_entity_poly.pdbx_strand_id
1 'polypeptide(L)' 'TSTGEEVSTLEVKKILTDIIDAEHKRKPYSDEKLKNLLRDKGYNIARRTVAKYREQLNIPVARLRKEL' A
#
# COMPACT_ATOMS: atom_id res chain seq x y z
N THR A 1 9.82 9.60 -24.47
CA THR A 1 9.64 8.26 -23.88
C THR A 1 9.12 8.45 -22.47
N SER A 2 7.80 8.61 -22.33
CA SER A 2 7.17 9.06 -21.07
C SER A 2 6.38 7.95 -20.35
N THR A 3 6.63 6.69 -20.70
CA THR A 3 5.82 5.54 -20.29
C THR A 3 6.32 4.82 -19.03
N GLY A 4 7.40 5.26 -18.38
CA GLY A 4 7.94 4.60 -17.17
C GLY A 4 7.37 5.10 -15.84
N GLU A 5 7.07 6.40 -15.76
CA GLU A 5 6.67 7.03 -14.50
C GLU A 5 5.18 6.80 -14.16
N GLU A 6 4.31 6.78 -15.16
CA GLU A 6 2.88 6.53 -14.97
C GLU A 6 2.60 5.08 -14.56
N VAL A 7 3.31 4.12 -15.16
CA VAL A 7 3.16 2.68 -14.86
C VAL A 7 3.49 2.42 -13.40
N SER A 8 4.58 3.01 -12.89
CA SER A 8 5.00 2.85 -11.49
C SER A 8 3.93 3.23 -10.48
N THR A 9 3.15 4.29 -10.74
CA THR A 9 2.10 4.75 -9.80
C THR A 9 0.91 3.81 -9.78
N LEU A 10 0.46 3.36 -10.95
CA LEU A 10 -0.71 2.49 -11.08
C LEU A 10 -0.41 1.09 -10.53
N GLU A 11 0.79 0.59 -10.81
CA GLU A 11 1.27 -0.72 -10.38
C GLU A 11 1.46 -0.78 -8.87
N VAL A 12 2.07 0.25 -8.26
CA VAL A 12 2.19 0.37 -6.80
C VAL A 12 0.82 0.38 -6.12
N LYS A 13 -0.17 1.10 -6.66
CA LYS A 13 -1.54 1.09 -6.12
C LYS A 13 -2.16 -0.29 -6.20
N LYS A 14 -1.99 -0.99 -7.32
CA LYS A 14 -2.52 -2.34 -7.53
C LYS A 14 -1.93 -3.33 -6.54
N ILE A 15 -0.60 -3.31 -6.38
CA ILE A 15 0.13 -4.14 -5.42
C ILE A 15 -0.26 -3.79 -3.97
N LEU A 16 -0.41 -2.50 -3.65
CA LEU A 16 -0.83 -2.04 -2.34
C LEU A 16 -2.22 -2.61 -1.98
N THR A 17 -3.17 -2.56 -2.91
CA THR A 17 -4.50 -3.16 -2.73
C THR A 17 -4.40 -4.67 -2.57
N ASP A 18 -3.62 -5.36 -3.39
CA ASP A 18 -3.43 -6.82 -3.32
C ASP A 18 -2.86 -7.28 -1.97
N ILE A 19 -1.84 -6.56 -1.47
CA ILE A 19 -1.25 -6.79 -0.15
C ILE A 19 -2.29 -6.60 0.97
N ILE A 20 -3.13 -5.58 0.83
CA ILE A 20 -4.19 -5.26 1.79
C ILE A 20 -5.31 -6.30 1.73
N ASP A 21 -5.69 -6.75 0.55
CA ASP A 21 -6.74 -7.75 0.37
C ASP A 21 -6.30 -9.11 0.94
N ALA A 22 -5.02 -9.45 0.73
CA ALA A 22 -4.38 -10.61 1.33
C ALA A 22 -4.02 -10.41 2.82
N GLU A 23 -4.32 -9.26 3.44
CA GLU A 23 -3.99 -9.01 4.84
C GLU A 23 -4.90 -9.76 5.80
N HIS A 24 -4.36 -10.11 6.96
CA HIS A 24 -5.20 -10.66 8.03
C HIS A 24 -6.01 -9.54 8.69
N LYS A 25 -7.35 -9.61 8.59
CA LYS A 25 -8.28 -8.65 9.23
C LYS A 25 -8.09 -8.50 10.75
N ARG A 26 -7.57 -9.54 11.43
CA ARG A 26 -7.20 -9.50 12.86
C ARG A 26 -5.90 -8.74 13.16
N LYS A 27 -5.01 -8.64 12.16
CA LYS A 27 -3.71 -7.95 12.24
C LYS A 27 -3.44 -7.19 10.94
N PRO A 28 -4.20 -6.10 10.68
CA PRO A 28 -4.01 -5.31 9.49
C PRO A 28 -2.62 -4.68 9.46
N TYR A 29 -2.08 -4.51 8.27
CA TYR A 29 -0.75 -3.97 8.02
C TYR A 29 -0.72 -2.46 8.22
N SER A 30 0.16 -2.01 9.11
CA SER A 30 0.49 -0.60 9.25
C SER A 30 1.17 -0.06 7.99
N ASP A 31 1.12 1.25 7.79
CA ASP A 31 1.74 1.91 6.62
C ASP A 31 3.24 1.59 6.49
N GLU A 32 3.94 1.39 7.61
CA GLU A 32 5.34 0.96 7.61
C GLU A 32 5.54 -0.46 7.08
N LYS A 33 4.62 -1.38 7.38
CA LYS A 33 4.69 -2.74 6.89
C LYS A 33 4.38 -2.80 5.40
N LEU A 34 3.39 -2.03 4.95
CA LEU A 34 3.07 -1.85 3.52
C LEU A 34 4.27 -1.25 2.76
N LYS A 35 4.95 -0.24 3.34
CA LYS A 35 6.20 0.31 2.79
C LYS A 35 7.28 -0.76 2.63
N ASN A 36 7.49 -1.59 3.65
CA ASN A 36 8.50 -2.65 3.61
C ASN A 36 8.16 -3.72 2.57
N LEU A 37 6.90 -4.13 2.45
CA LEU A 37 6.44 -5.09 1.45
C LEU A 37 6.62 -4.56 0.01
N LEU A 38 6.35 -3.27 -0.20
CA LEU A 38 6.58 -2.64 -1.50
C LEU A 38 8.07 -2.52 -1.81
N ARG A 39 8.89 -2.18 -0.80
CA ARG A 39 10.36 -2.16 -0.93
C ARG A 39 10.92 -3.54 -1.27
N ASP A 40 10.40 -4.60 -0.67
CA ASP A 40 10.79 -6.00 -0.93
C ASP A 40 10.50 -6.40 -2.39
N LYS A 41 9.39 -5.90 -2.94
CA LYS A 41 9.04 -6.05 -4.37
C LYS A 41 9.84 -5.14 -5.32
N GLY A 42 10.80 -4.35 -4.81
CA GLY A 42 11.62 -3.43 -5.59
C GLY A 42 11.08 -1.99 -5.70
N TYR A 43 9.93 -1.69 -5.09
CA TYR A 43 9.32 -0.36 -5.10
C TYR A 43 9.72 0.43 -3.86
N ASN A 44 10.78 1.23 -3.98
CA ASN A 44 11.24 2.08 -2.88
C ASN A 44 10.38 3.34 -2.76
N ILE A 45 9.28 3.24 -2.00
CA ILE A 45 8.39 4.37 -1.73
C ILE A 45 8.42 4.77 -0.25
N ALA A 46 8.15 6.05 0.01
CA ALA A 46 8.09 6.56 1.37
C ALA A 46 6.76 6.20 2.05
N ARG A 47 6.75 6.11 3.39
CA ARG A 47 5.54 5.91 4.20
C ARG A 47 4.45 6.94 3.87
N ARG A 48 4.84 8.20 3.64
CA ARG A 48 3.91 9.29 3.28
C ARG A 48 3.19 9.02 1.94
N THR A 49 3.91 8.46 0.97
CA THR A 49 3.35 8.06 -0.33
C THR A 49 2.38 6.90 -0.20
N VAL A 50 2.73 5.88 0.62
CA VAL A 50 1.81 4.79 0.97
C VAL A 50 0.52 5.32 1.58
N ALA A 51 0.63 6.21 2.57
CA ALA A 51 -0.54 6.81 3.22
C ALA A 51 -1.42 7.56 2.21
N LYS A 52 -0.81 8.39 1.34
CA LYS A 52 -1.52 9.09 0.26
C LYS A 52 -2.26 8.13 -0.66
N TYR A 53 -1.62 7.06 -1.12
CA TYR A 53 -2.26 6.07 -1.99
C TYR A 53 -3.37 5.30 -1.27
N ARG A 54 -3.16 4.95 -0.01
CA ARG A 54 -4.17 4.31 0.83
C ARG A 54 -5.42 5.19 0.99
N GLU A 55 -5.25 6.49 1.22
CA GLU A 55 -6.35 7.46 1.27
C GLU A 55 -7.05 7.61 -0.08
N GLN A 56 -6.30 7.66 -1.19
CA GLN A 56 -6.88 7.67 -2.54
C GLN A 56 -7.72 6.42 -2.85
N LEU A 57 -7.33 5.28 -2.27
CA LEU A 57 -8.05 4.01 -2.40
C LEU A 57 -9.17 3.86 -1.35
N ASN A 58 -9.47 4.91 -0.57
CA ASN A 58 -10.47 4.93 0.51
C ASN A 58 -10.27 3.84 1.57
N ILE A 59 -9.04 3.39 1.79
CA ILE A 59 -8.79 2.29 2.71
C ILE A 59 -8.41 2.85 4.10
N PRO A 60 -9.16 2.56 5.17
CA PRO A 60 -8.94 3.17 6.48
C PRO A 60 -7.60 2.75 7.12
N VAL A 61 -7.17 3.43 8.18
CA VAL A 61 -5.95 3.02 8.91
C VAL A 61 -6.06 1.59 9.44
N ALA A 62 -4.92 0.88 9.56
CA ALA A 62 -4.86 -0.46 10.14
C ALA A 62 -5.63 -0.56 11.48
N ARG A 63 -5.52 0.48 12.33
CA ARG A 63 -6.24 0.54 13.60
C ARG A 63 -7.77 0.45 13.47
N LEU A 64 -8.34 0.96 12.39
CA LEU A 64 -9.79 0.92 12.12
C LEU A 64 -10.23 -0.39 11.44
N ARG A 65 -9.32 -1.10 10.76
CA ARG A 65 -9.62 -2.36 10.07
C ARG A 65 -9.53 -3.58 10.96
N LYS A 66 -9.04 -3.41 12.18
CA LYS A 66 -8.88 -4.52 13.11
C LYS A 66 -10.25 -4.95 13.60
N GLU A 67 -10.74 -6.09 13.10
CA GLU A 67 -11.89 -6.77 13.68
C GLU A 67 -11.48 -7.34 15.06
N LEU A 68 -12.24 -6.98 16.10
CA LEU A 68 -12.07 -7.43 17.48
C LEU A 68 -12.42 -8.91 17.64
#